data_AF-A0AAW2UNW4-F1
#
_entry.id   AF-A0AAW2UNW4-F1
#
_cell.length_a   1.000
_cell.length_b   1.000
_cell.length_c   1.000
_cell.angle_alpha   90.00
_cell.angle_beta   90.00
_cell.angle_gamma   90.00
#
_symmetry.space_group_name_H-M   'P 1'
#
loop_
_entity.id
_entity.type
_entity.pdbx_description
1 polymer ?
#
loop_
_entity_poly.entity_id
_entity_poly.type
_entity_poly.pdbx_seq_one_letter_code
_entity_poly.pdbx_strand_id
1 'polypeptide(L)'
;MFSEARLGSSPSYTWQSIWDARYLLVAGIRWKDGNGHSIAILGHLWLPRPSTFQLIGRPTSISSELKVATLISLKHEWNESLVKTEFCFMDAHCIFGIPLHGADSHDELVWHFEKSGRFTISSAYQVACDMRDEGTFSQLGWSWEFT
;
A
#
# COMPACT_ATOMS: atom_id res chain seq x y z
N MET A 1 1.27 11.42 13.77
CA MET A 1 0.67 11.61 15.12
C MET A 1 -0.83 11.32 15.10
N PHE A 2 -1.25 10.16 14.57
CA PHE A 2 -2.63 9.64 14.61
C PHE A 2 -2.68 8.19 15.15
N SER A 3 -1.52 7.53 15.23
CA SER A 3 -1.35 6.13 15.63
C SER A 3 -1.48 5.86 17.13
N GLU A 4 -1.48 6.90 17.97
CA GLU A 4 -1.40 6.78 19.45
C GLU A 4 -2.66 7.19 20.20
N ALA A 5 -3.73 7.58 19.51
CA ALA A 5 -4.97 7.91 20.20
C ALA A 5 -5.50 6.67 20.95
N ARG A 6 -5.91 6.80 22.22
CA ARG A 6 -6.57 5.72 22.97
C ARG A 6 -8.06 6.04 23.05
N LEU A 7 -8.93 5.03 22.93
CA LEU A 7 -10.37 5.23 23.17
C LEU A 7 -10.56 5.75 24.59
N GLY A 8 -11.05 6.99 24.71
CA GLY A 8 -11.61 7.48 25.96
C GLY A 8 -12.94 6.78 26.29
N SER A 9 -13.41 6.95 27.52
CA SER A 9 -14.70 6.44 27.97
C SER A 9 -15.84 7.17 27.25
N SER A 10 -16.58 6.45 26.40
CA SER A 10 -17.74 6.90 25.61
C SER A 10 -17.43 7.79 24.37
N PRO A 11 -16.85 7.21 23.30
CA PRO A 11 -16.74 7.90 22.01
C PRO A 11 -18.12 8.06 21.36
N SER A 12 -18.35 9.18 20.65
CA SER A 12 -19.55 9.33 19.83
C SER A 12 -19.61 8.23 18.76
N TYR A 13 -20.81 7.85 18.31
CA TYR A 13 -21.01 6.80 17.30
C TYR A 13 -20.17 7.04 16.03
N THR A 14 -20.01 8.32 15.66
CA THR A 14 -19.14 8.79 14.59
C THR A 14 -17.66 8.51 14.86
N TRP A 15 -17.17 8.78 16.08
CA TRP A 15 -15.77 8.53 16.44
C TRP A 15 -15.46 7.04 16.58
N GLN A 16 -16.41 6.24 17.07
CA GLN A 16 -16.29 4.79 17.12
C GLN A 16 -16.26 4.18 15.71
N SER A 17 -17.09 4.69 14.79
CA SER A 17 -17.06 4.30 13.37
C SER A 17 -15.75 4.69 12.67
N ILE A 18 -15.19 5.87 12.97
CA ILE A 18 -13.87 6.31 12.45
C ILE A 18 -12.76 5.42 13.02
N TRP A 19 -12.85 5.09 14.31
CA TRP A 19 -11.89 4.23 14.97
C TRP A 19 -11.91 2.82 14.40
N ASP A 20 -13.10 2.27 14.17
CA ASP A 20 -13.27 0.98 13.54
C ASP A 20 -12.78 1.06 12.09
N ALA A 21 -13.07 2.13 11.34
CA ALA A 21 -12.58 2.30 9.97
C ALA A 21 -11.07 2.58 9.85
N ARG A 22 -10.33 2.78 10.95
CA ARG A 22 -8.90 3.15 10.90
C ARG A 22 -8.03 2.12 10.17
N TYR A 23 -8.36 0.83 10.26
CA TYR A 23 -7.61 -0.21 9.57
C TYR A 23 -7.93 -0.22 8.07
N LEU A 24 -9.15 0.17 7.67
CA LEU A 24 -9.53 0.36 6.26
C LEU A 24 -8.76 1.53 5.66
N LEU A 25 -8.53 2.60 6.43
CA LEU A 25 -7.68 3.70 6.00
C LEU A 25 -6.26 3.22 5.68
N VAL A 26 -5.67 2.41 6.56
CA VAL A 26 -4.33 1.85 6.36
C VAL A 26 -4.30 0.85 5.20
N ALA A 27 -5.34 0.04 5.03
CA ALA A 27 -5.41 -0.99 3.98
C ALA A 27 -5.73 -0.43 2.59
N GLY A 28 -6.51 0.66 2.51
CA GLY A 28 -6.93 1.25 1.24
C GLY A 28 -6.02 2.34 0.71
N ILE A 29 -5.10 2.86 1.53
CA ILE A 29 -4.08 3.81 1.09
C ILE A 29 -2.88 3.04 0.52
N ARG A 30 -2.55 3.29 -0.74
CA ARG A 30 -1.37 2.72 -1.38
C ARG A 30 -0.48 3.80 -1.99
N TRP A 31 0.78 3.50 -2.15
CA TRP A 31 1.70 4.34 -2.91
C TRP A 31 1.45 4.14 -4.40
N LYS A 32 1.35 5.26 -5.10
CA LYS A 32 1.43 5.35 -6.56
C LYS A 32 2.84 5.81 -6.89
N ASP A 33 3.53 4.95 -7.64
CA ASP A 33 4.89 5.20 -8.09
C ASP A 33 4.92 6.44 -9.00
N GLY A 34 5.85 7.35 -8.71
CA GLY A 34 6.19 8.49 -9.54
C GLY A 34 7.66 8.44 -9.90
N ASN A 35 8.52 8.93 -9.01
CA ASN A 35 9.98 8.84 -9.15
C ASN A 35 10.61 7.79 -8.22
N GLY A 36 9.82 7.17 -7.35
CA GLY A 36 10.22 6.08 -6.47
C GLY A 36 11.12 6.49 -5.29
N HIS A 37 11.42 7.77 -5.08
CA HIS A 37 12.37 8.22 -4.04
C HIS A 37 11.76 8.22 -2.63
N SER A 38 10.44 8.35 -2.53
CA SER A 38 9.72 8.38 -1.25
C SER A 38 9.23 6.98 -0.84
N ILE A 39 9.06 6.09 -1.82
CA ILE A 39 8.49 4.75 -1.62
C ILE A 39 9.59 3.79 -1.17
N ALA A 40 9.46 3.25 0.06
CA ALA A 40 10.30 2.15 0.51
C ALA A 40 9.92 0.85 -0.22
N ILE A 41 10.91 0.05 -0.59
CA ILE A 41 10.65 -1.24 -1.27
C ILE A 41 9.89 -2.18 -0.32
N LEU A 42 10.30 -2.21 0.95
CA LEU A 42 9.70 -3.02 2.01
C LEU A 42 8.76 -2.19 2.87
N GLY A 43 7.64 -2.79 3.28
CA GLY A 43 6.67 -2.19 4.22
C GLY A 43 5.70 -1.19 3.61
N HIS A 44 5.95 -0.69 2.39
CA HIS A 44 4.98 0.14 1.66
C HIS A 44 4.12 -0.69 0.70
N LEU A 45 2.86 -0.28 0.56
CA LEU A 45 1.90 -0.87 -0.37
C LEU A 45 2.04 -0.20 -1.75
N TRP A 46 2.98 -0.62 -2.59
CA TRP A 46 3.26 0.05 -3.88
C TRP A 46 3.12 -0.85 -5.11
N LEU A 47 3.15 -2.17 -4.94
CA LEU A 47 2.99 -3.10 -6.05
C LEU A 47 1.53 -3.18 -6.49
N PRO A 48 1.21 -3.06 -7.80
CA PRO A 48 -0.15 -3.17 -8.29
C PRO A 48 -0.62 -4.64 -8.31
N ARG A 49 -0.85 -5.21 -7.13
CA ARG A 49 -1.37 -6.57 -6.93
C ARG A 49 -2.84 -6.49 -6.52
N PRO A 50 -3.74 -7.32 -7.09
CA PRO A 50 -5.19 -7.23 -6.83
C PRO A 50 -5.62 -7.38 -5.36
N SER A 51 -4.82 -8.06 -4.52
CA SER A 51 -5.23 -8.45 -3.17
C SER A 51 -4.50 -7.72 -2.04
N THR A 52 -3.17 -7.57 -2.13
CA THR A 52 -2.36 -7.14 -0.98
C THR A 52 -1.53 -5.89 -1.20
N PHE A 53 -1.29 -5.48 -2.46
CA PHE A 53 -0.33 -4.44 -2.85
C PHE A 53 1.11 -4.63 -2.30
N GLN A 54 1.41 -5.83 -1.83
CA GLN A 54 2.66 -6.20 -1.15
C GLN A 54 3.45 -7.21 -1.97
N LEU A 55 4.74 -7.26 -1.65
CA LEU A 55 5.63 -8.33 -2.06
C LEU A 55 5.17 -9.66 -1.45
N ILE A 56 5.26 -10.73 -2.25
CA ILE A 56 5.02 -12.09 -1.78
C ILE A 56 6.30 -12.64 -1.16
N GLY A 57 7.43 -12.44 -1.84
CA GLY A 57 8.73 -12.87 -1.39
C GLY A 57 9.40 -11.83 -0.51
N ARG A 58 10.19 -12.29 0.47
CA ARG A 58 11.22 -11.43 1.06
C ARG A 58 12.37 -11.31 0.07
N PRO A 59 12.79 -10.10 -0.30
CA PRO A 59 13.98 -9.93 -1.12
C PRO A 59 15.22 -10.49 -0.44
N THR A 60 16.22 -10.88 -1.23
CA THR A 60 17.38 -11.63 -0.72
C THR A 60 18.41 -10.72 -0.05
N SER A 61 18.62 -9.51 -0.57
CA SER A 61 19.65 -8.57 -0.09
C SER A 61 19.17 -7.12 0.01
N ILE A 62 17.88 -6.86 -0.21
CA ILE A 62 17.31 -5.51 -0.06
C ILE A 62 17.10 -5.18 1.42
N SER A 63 17.76 -4.12 1.89
CA SER A 63 17.51 -3.51 3.20
C SER A 63 16.16 -2.76 3.22
N SER A 64 15.53 -2.68 4.40
CA SER A 64 14.30 -1.91 4.62
C SER A 64 14.41 -0.42 4.32
N GLU A 65 15.64 0.11 4.23
CA GLU A 65 15.90 1.52 3.93
C GLU A 65 15.89 1.83 2.42
N LEU A 66 15.95 0.80 1.57
CA LEU A 66 16.01 1.00 0.13
C LEU A 66 14.67 1.46 -0.45
N LYS A 67 14.77 2.34 -1.45
CA LYS A 67 13.65 3.00 -2.11
C LYS A 67 13.41 2.41 -3.50
N VAL A 68 12.18 2.50 -4.00
CA VAL A 68 11.85 1.97 -5.34
C VAL A 68 12.74 2.60 -6.43
N ALA A 69 13.16 3.86 -6.25
CA ALA A 69 14.12 4.53 -7.13
C ALA A 69 15.43 3.74 -7.32
N THR A 70 15.88 2.92 -6.35
CA THR A 70 17.11 2.12 -6.49
C THR A 70 16.94 0.96 -7.48
N LEU A 71 15.70 0.59 -7.80
CA LEU A 71 15.36 -0.38 -8.83
C LEU A 71 15.32 0.24 -10.23
N ILE A 72 15.45 1.57 -10.35
CA ILE A 72 15.43 2.29 -11.61
C ILE A 72 16.87 2.62 -12.01
N SER A 73 17.22 2.35 -13.28
CA SER A 73 18.53 2.65 -13.84
C SER A 73 18.66 4.13 -14.22
N LEU A 74 19.90 4.59 -14.46
CA LEU A 74 20.19 5.93 -14.96
C LEU A 74 19.55 6.25 -16.32
N LYS A 75 19.14 5.22 -17.08
CA LYS A 75 18.43 5.36 -18.35
C LYS A 75 16.92 5.50 -18.19
N HIS A 76 16.42 5.58 -16.95
CA HIS A 76 14.99 5.63 -16.65
C HIS A 76 14.25 4.35 -17.08
N GLU A 77 14.90 3.22 -16.88
CA GLU A 77 14.38 1.87 -17.15
C GLU A 77 14.53 1.01 -15.89
N TRP A 78 13.64 0.06 -15.66
CA TRP A 78 13.78 -0.89 -14.56
C TRP A 78 15.12 -1.64 -14.69
N ASN A 79 15.86 -1.73 -13.60
CA ASN A 79 17.08 -2.49 -13.52
C ASN A 79 16.74 -3.99 -13.50
N GLU A 80 16.56 -4.58 -14.69
CA GLU A 80 16.08 -5.95 -14.84
C GLU A 80 16.92 -6.98 -14.10
N SER A 81 18.25 -6.83 -14.10
CA SER A 81 19.14 -7.77 -13.41
C SER A 81 18.92 -7.70 -11.91
N LEU A 82 18.92 -6.50 -11.33
CA LEU A 82 18.66 -6.31 -9.91
C LEU A 82 17.27 -6.84 -9.53
N VAL A 83 16.24 -6.51 -10.30
CA VAL A 83 14.87 -6.94 -10.00
C VAL A 83 14.72 -8.47 -10.07
N LYS A 84 15.31 -9.12 -11.07
CA LYS A 84 15.26 -10.59 -11.21
C LYS A 84 16.10 -11.32 -10.16
N THR A 85 17.15 -10.69 -9.63
CA THR A 85 17.99 -11.25 -8.56
C THR A 85 17.33 -11.10 -7.20
N GLU A 86 16.73 -9.94 -6.93
CA GLU A 86 16.20 -9.63 -5.60
C GLU A 86 14.79 -10.16 -5.37
N PHE A 87 13.95 -10.21 -6.40
CA PHE A 87 12.52 -10.53 -6.26
C PHE A 87 12.16 -11.88 -6.88
N CYS A 88 11.13 -12.52 -6.32
CA CYS A 88 10.55 -13.71 -6.92
C CYS A 88 9.89 -13.36 -8.27
N PHE A 89 9.70 -14.36 -9.12
CA PHE A 89 9.12 -14.19 -10.46
C PHE A 89 7.79 -13.41 -10.45
N MET A 90 6.91 -13.69 -9.48
CA MET A 90 5.60 -13.03 -9.37
C MET A 90 5.69 -11.56 -8.98
N ASP A 91 6.67 -11.20 -8.14
CA ASP A 91 6.89 -9.80 -7.73
C ASP A 91 7.60 -9.04 -8.84
N ALA A 92 8.66 -9.61 -9.42
CA ALA A 92 9.37 -9.04 -10.56
C ALA A 92 8.43 -8.74 -11.74
N HIS A 93 7.51 -9.66 -12.07
CA HIS A 93 6.51 -9.44 -13.12
C HIS A 93 5.61 -8.25 -12.82
N CYS A 94 5.21 -8.05 -11.56
CA CYS A 94 4.40 -6.90 -11.17
C CYS A 94 5.21 -5.60 -11.24
N ILE A 95 6.48 -5.62 -10.82
CA ILE A 95 7.39 -4.45 -10.88
C ILE A 95 7.56 -3.99 -12.33
N PHE A 96 7.87 -4.91 -13.25
CA PHE A 96 8.03 -4.58 -14.67
C PHE A 96 6.74 -4.08 -15.33
N GLY A 97 5.58 -4.42 -14.78
CA GLY A 97 4.28 -3.91 -15.24
C GLY A 97 3.98 -2.48 -14.81
N ILE A 98 4.76 -1.89 -13.88
CA ILE A 98 4.57 -0.51 -13.43
C ILE A 98 5.17 0.42 -14.50
N PRO A 99 4.38 1.33 -15.09
CA PRO A 99 4.91 2.32 -16.01
C PRO A 99 5.78 3.31 -15.24
N LEU A 100 7.01 3.53 -15.73
CA LEU A 100 7.89 4.54 -15.17
C LEU A 100 7.42 5.93 -15.64
N HIS A 101 7.08 6.78 -14.69
CA HIS A 101 6.74 8.18 -14.95
C HIS A 101 8.00 9.03 -14.97
N GLY A 102 8.02 10.13 -15.75
CA GLY A 102 9.22 10.97 -15.90
C GLY A 102 9.76 11.49 -14.56
N ALA A 103 11.03 11.90 -14.52
CA ALA A 103 11.73 12.32 -13.30
C ALA A 103 11.03 13.43 -12.48
N ASP A 104 10.20 14.24 -13.14
CA ASP A 104 9.41 15.31 -12.49
C ASP A 104 8.12 14.78 -11.81
N SER A 105 7.79 13.50 -11.97
CA SER A 105 6.65 12.88 -11.31
C SER A 105 6.96 12.62 -9.85
N HIS A 106 6.06 13.04 -8.97
CA HIS A 106 6.19 12.80 -7.53
C HIS A 106 5.45 11.54 -7.10
N ASP A 107 5.98 10.87 -6.08
CA ASP A 107 5.32 9.74 -5.44
C ASP A 107 4.10 10.24 -4.64
N GLU A 108 2.97 9.56 -4.78
CA GLU A 108 1.71 9.98 -4.17
C GLU A 108 1.06 8.84 -3.39
N LEU A 109 0.40 9.18 -2.27
CA LEU A 109 -0.51 8.26 -1.59
C LEU A 109 -1.89 8.39 -2.21
N VAL A 110 -2.43 7.26 -2.70
CA VAL A 110 -3.73 7.21 -3.36
C VAL A 110 -4.68 6.25 -2.65
N TRP A 111 -5.95 6.63 -2.62
CA TRP A 111 -7.03 5.79 -2.13
C TRP A 111 -7.43 4.78 -3.21
N HIS A 112 -7.17 3.50 -2.98
CA HIS A 112 -7.35 2.44 -3.97
C HIS A 112 -8.81 2.25 -4.42
N PHE A 113 -9.76 2.40 -3.49
CA PHE A 113 -11.17 2.13 -3.75
C PHE A 113 -11.87 3.22 -4.57
N GLU A 114 -11.19 4.32 -4.89
CA GLU A 114 -11.75 5.39 -5.72
C GLU A 114 -10.93 5.56 -6.99
N LYS A 115 -11.60 5.65 -8.14
CA LYS A 115 -10.91 5.79 -9.45
C LYS A 115 -10.09 7.06 -9.54
N SER A 116 -10.52 8.12 -8.86
CA SER A 116 -9.75 9.36 -8.80
C SER A 116 -8.57 9.31 -7.83
N GLY A 117 -8.38 8.21 -7.08
CA GLY A 117 -7.35 8.07 -6.06
C GLY A 117 -7.53 8.99 -4.85
N ARG A 118 -8.64 9.72 -4.77
CA ARG A 118 -8.90 10.72 -3.73
C ARG A 118 -9.58 10.08 -2.55
N PHE A 119 -9.05 10.35 -1.37
CA PHE A 119 -9.67 9.94 -0.13
C PHE A 119 -10.85 10.84 0.22
N THR A 120 -11.99 10.26 0.54
CA THR A 120 -13.10 10.95 1.18
C THR A 120 -13.67 10.11 2.33
N ILE A 121 -14.26 10.75 3.33
CA ILE A 121 -14.94 10.05 4.42
C ILE A 121 -16.09 9.18 3.86
N SER A 122 -16.80 9.67 2.84
CA SER A 122 -17.89 8.94 2.19
C SER A 122 -17.40 7.66 1.52
N SER A 123 -16.31 7.72 0.75
CA SER A 123 -15.75 6.53 0.08
C SER A 123 -15.21 5.51 1.09
N ALA A 124 -14.59 5.98 2.19
CA ALA A 124 -14.13 5.10 3.25
C ALA A 124 -15.30 4.40 3.98
N TYR A 125 -16.38 5.13 4.24
CA TYR A 125 -17.58 4.59 4.86
C TYR A 125 -18.27 3.54 3.98
N GLN A 126 -18.37 3.81 2.67
CA GLN A 126 -18.96 2.87 1.72
C GLN A 126 -18.20 1.54 1.70
N VAL A 127 -16.86 1.61 1.62
CA VAL A 127 -16.00 0.42 1.70
C VAL A 127 -16.19 -0.33 3.02
N ALA A 128 -16.33 0.39 4.14
CA ALA A 128 -16.58 -0.21 5.44
C ALA A 128 -17.92 -0.97 5.51
N CYS A 129 -18.96 -0.41 4.90
CA CYS A 129 -20.26 -1.07 4.80
C CYS A 129 -20.19 -2.31 3.90
N ASP A 130 -19.61 -2.19 2.71
CA ASP A 130 -19.51 -3.29 1.74
C ASP A 130 -18.75 -4.49 2.35
N MET A 131 -17.62 -4.23 3.03
CA MET A 131 -16.83 -5.28 3.69
C MET A 131 -17.53 -5.93 4.89
N ARG A 132 -18.40 -5.19 5.59
CA ARG A 132 -19.20 -5.72 6.69
C ARG A 132 -20.29 -6.64 6.18
N ASP A 133 -20.89 -6.30 5.05
CA ASP A 133 -22.02 -7.03 4.48
C ASP A 133 -21.58 -8.29 3.71
N GLU A 134 -20.37 -8.30 3.14
CA GLU A 134 -19.83 -9.45 2.42
C GLU A 134 -19.12 -10.50 3.31
N GLY A 135 -18.85 -10.20 4.60
CA GLY A 135 -18.13 -11.13 5.49
C GLY A 135 -16.67 -11.40 5.06
N THR A 136 -16.13 -10.60 4.13
CA THR A 136 -14.85 -10.80 3.41
C THR A 136 -13.61 -10.54 4.26
N PHE A 137 -13.78 -10.16 5.53
CA PHE A 137 -12.68 -9.88 6.46
C PHE A 137 -11.68 -11.06 6.56
N SER A 138 -12.16 -12.29 6.37
CA SER A 138 -11.34 -13.50 6.41
C SER A 138 -10.53 -13.78 5.14
N GLN A 139 -10.87 -13.17 3.99
CA GLN A 139 -10.21 -13.48 2.70
C GLN A 139 -8.97 -12.63 2.41
N LEU A 140 -8.76 -11.54 3.14
CA LEU A 140 -7.60 -10.68 2.93
C LEU A 140 -6.29 -11.28 3.51
N GLY A 141 -6.35 -12.39 4.26
CA GLY A 141 -5.16 -13.08 4.79
C GLY A 141 -4.45 -12.35 5.96
N TRP A 142 -5.15 -11.45 6.66
CA TRP A 142 -4.59 -10.68 7.78
C TRP A 142 -4.85 -11.44 9.08
N SER A 143 -3.85 -12.21 9.54
CA SER A 143 -3.85 -12.79 10.88
C SER A 143 -3.57 -11.68 11.89
N TRP A 144 -4.48 -11.49 12.83
CA TRP A 144 -4.28 -10.65 14.01
C TRP A 144 -3.28 -11.35 14.92
N GLU A 145 -2.14 -10.75 15.26
CA GLU A 145 -1.43 -10.93 16.53
C GLU A 145 -0.44 -9.76 16.67
N PHE A 146 -0.86 -8.69 17.34
CA PHE A 146 0.07 -7.77 17.99
C PHE A 146 -0.44 -7.54 19.41
N THR A 147 0.13 -8.32 20.31
CA THR A 147 0.21 -8.06 21.75
C THR A 147 1.03 -6.81 22.03
#